data_AF-A0A0U3MYP0-F1
#
_entry.id   AF-A0A0U3MYP0-F1
#
_cell.length_a   1.000
_cell.length_b   1.000
_cell.length_c   1.000
_cell.angle_alpha   90.00
_cell.angle_beta   90.00
_cell.angle_gamma   90.00
#
_symmetry.space_group_name_H-M   'P 1'
#
loop_
_entity.id
_entity.type
_entity.pdbx_description
1 polymer ?
#
loop_
_entity_poly.entity_id
_entity_poly.type
_entity_poly.pdbx_seq_one_letter_code
_entity_poly.pdbx_strand_id
1 'polypeptide(L)' 'MLFRKKPNLRKEYDAALLKLMTQTKDDWEYAKKIEQSVIEKDSLLFAQTKLAEIKYFYLFKEARKRDIKGDTTR' A
#
# COMPACT_ATOMS: atom_id res chain seq x y z
N MET A 1 -10.57 12.14 -37.42
CA MET A 1 -10.59 11.53 -36.07
C MET A 1 -9.89 12.48 -35.11
N LEU A 2 -10.60 13.48 -34.61
CA LEU A 2 -10.03 14.54 -33.76
C LEU A 2 -10.35 14.24 -32.28
N PHE A 3 -9.34 14.44 -31.43
CA PHE A 3 -9.39 14.39 -29.96
C PHE A 3 -9.36 13.00 -29.30
N ARG A 4 -8.24 12.26 -29.48
CA ARG A 4 -7.85 11.26 -28.49
C ARG A 4 -7.59 12.01 -27.18
N LYS A 5 -8.48 11.86 -26.18
CA LYS A 5 -8.28 12.45 -24.83
C LYS A 5 -6.89 12.04 -24.36
N LYS A 6 -6.02 13.01 -24.06
CA LYS A 6 -4.71 12.71 -23.46
C LYS A 6 -4.95 11.93 -22.16
N PRO A 7 -4.24 10.81 -21.93
CA PRO A 7 -4.31 10.11 -20.65
C PRO A 7 -4.00 11.09 -19.52
N ASN A 8 -4.84 11.12 -18.51
CA ASN A 8 -4.64 11.99 -17.36
C ASN A 8 -3.64 11.33 -16.43
N LEU A 9 -2.35 11.63 -16.64
CA LEU A 9 -1.22 11.08 -15.88
C LEU A 9 -1.42 11.17 -14.35
N ARG A 10 -2.11 12.22 -13.87
CA ARG A 10 -2.45 12.37 -12.46
C ARG A 10 -3.34 11.22 -11.99
N LYS A 11 -4.42 10.92 -12.73
CA LYS A 11 -5.35 9.82 -12.42
C LYS A 11 -4.68 8.46 -12.48
N GLU A 12 -3.81 8.23 -13.46
CA GLU A 12 -3.07 6.97 -13.59
C GLU A 12 -2.16 6.72 -12.40
N TYR A 13 -1.42 7.75 -11.97
CA TYR A 13 -0.63 7.64 -10.75
C TYR A 13 -1.51 7.44 -9.51
N ASP A 14 -2.66 8.13 -9.39
CA ASP A 14 -3.54 7.98 -8.20
C ASP A 14 -4.02 6.52 -8.10
N ALA A 15 -4.42 5.94 -9.24
CA ALA A 15 -4.79 4.55 -9.33
C ALA A 15 -3.63 3.59 -8.99
N ALA A 16 -2.42 3.89 -9.48
CA ALA A 16 -1.23 3.10 -9.17
C ALA A 16 -0.85 3.17 -7.68
N LEU A 17 -0.97 4.34 -7.06
CA LEU A 17 -0.72 4.54 -5.63
C LEU A 17 -1.74 3.76 -4.79
N LEU A 18 -3.02 3.84 -5.13
CA LEU A 18 -4.07 3.05 -4.46
C LEU A 18 -3.81 1.55 -4.60
N LYS A 19 -3.46 1.08 -5.81
CA LYS A 19 -3.09 -0.33 -6.04
C LYS A 19 -1.90 -0.76 -5.16
N LEU A 20 -0.88 0.09 -5.07
CA LEU A 20 0.31 -0.17 -4.25
C LEU A 20 -0.04 -0.19 -2.74
N MET A 21 -0.93 0.68 -2.29
CA MET A 21 -1.44 0.67 -0.92
C MET A 21 -2.17 -0.62 -0.58
N THR A 22 -3.02 -1.12 -1.49
CA THR A 22 -3.70 -2.41 -1.31
C THR A 22 -2.70 -3.56 -1.27
N GLN A 23 -1.75 -3.60 -2.20
CA GLN A 23 -0.75 -4.68 -2.24
C GLN A 23 0.13 -4.71 -0.97
N THR A 24 0.63 -3.54 -0.54
CA THR A 24 1.46 -3.46 0.67
C THR A 24 0.69 -3.77 1.95
N LYS A 25 -0.63 -3.53 1.96
CA LYS A 25 -1.51 -3.99 3.05
C LYS A 25 -1.53 -5.52 3.10
N ASP A 26 -1.80 -6.17 1.97
CA ASP A 26 -1.87 -7.62 1.87
C ASP A 26 -0.52 -8.27 2.26
N ASP A 27 0.60 -7.69 1.80
CA ASP A 27 1.96 -8.13 2.16
C ASP A 27 2.19 -8.03 3.68
N TRP A 28 1.77 -6.93 4.31
CA TRP A 28 1.91 -6.75 5.75
C TRP A 28 1.02 -7.72 6.55
N GLU A 29 -0.23 -7.90 6.13
CA GLU A 29 -1.14 -8.86 6.75
C GLU A 29 -0.60 -10.29 6.65
N TYR A 30 -0.03 -10.66 5.50
CA TYR A 30 0.61 -11.95 5.30
C TYR A 30 1.84 -12.14 6.19
N ALA A 31 2.76 -11.17 6.22
CA ALA A 31 3.95 -11.22 7.07
C ALA A 31 3.58 -11.34 8.56
N LYS A 32 2.61 -10.55 8.99
CA LYS A 32 2.08 -10.60 10.36
C LYS A 32 1.47 -11.96 10.71
N LYS A 33 0.73 -12.58 9.77
CA LYS A 33 0.16 -13.92 9.98
C LYS A 33 1.25 -14.98 10.13
N ILE A 34 2.31 -14.91 9.33
CA ILE A 34 3.45 -15.82 9.46
C ILE A 34 4.11 -15.63 10.82
N GLU A 35 4.47 -14.40 11.18
CA GLU A 35 5.12 -14.09 12.46
C GLU A 35 4.32 -14.61 13.66
N GLN A 36 2.99 -14.45 13.65
CA GLN A 36 2.10 -14.95 14.70
C GLN A 36 1.99 -16.49 14.74
N SER A 37 2.28 -17.17 13.63
CA SER A 37 2.20 -18.63 13.53
C SER A 37 3.49 -19.31 13.97
N VAL A 38 4.61 -18.58 14.05
CA VAL A 38 5.91 -19.12 14.49
C VAL A 38 6.01 -19.05 16.02
N ILE A 39 6.32 -20.20 16.63
CA ILE A 39 6.41 -20.33 18.10
C ILE A 39 7.72 -19.74 18.64
N GLU A 40 8.81 -19.85 17.87
CA GLU A 40 10.12 -19.33 18.23
C GLU A 40 10.27 -17.86 17.81
N LYS A 41 10.83 -17.03 18.71
CA LYS A 41 11.11 -15.62 18.38
C LYS A 41 12.26 -15.52 17.37
N ASP A 42 11.93 -15.20 16.13
CA ASP A 42 12.89 -14.86 15.08
C ASP A 42 13.00 -13.34 14.87
N SER A 43 14.17 -12.78 15.18
CA SER A 43 14.46 -11.36 15.01
C SER A 43 14.42 -10.88 13.55
N LEU A 44 14.77 -11.75 12.59
CA LEU A 44 14.71 -11.43 11.17
C LEU A 44 13.25 -11.36 10.72
N LEU A 45 12.43 -12.32 11.14
CA LEU A 45 11.00 -12.33 10.85
C LEU A 45 10.30 -11.09 11.41
N PHE A 46 10.59 -10.71 12.66
CA PHE A 46 10.10 -9.45 13.25
C PHE A 46 10.51 -8.23 12.42
N ALA A 47 11.79 -8.15 12.01
CA ALA A 47 12.27 -7.05 11.18
C ALA A 47 11.59 -6.99 9.81
N GLN A 48 11.29 -8.14 9.20
CA GLN A 48 10.57 -8.23 7.93
C GLN A 48 9.12 -7.76 8.07
N THR A 49 8.39 -8.21 9.10
CA THR A 49 7.04 -7.73 9.37
C THR A 49 7.04 -6.23 9.61
N LYS A 50 8.01 -5.73 10.39
CA LYS A 50 8.13 -4.30 10.68
C LYS A 50 8.43 -3.47 9.43
N LEU A 51 9.26 -3.99 8.53
CA LEU A 51 9.54 -3.35 7.26
C LEU A 51 8.28 -3.27 6.38
N ALA A 52 7.49 -4.34 6.31
CA ALA A 52 6.22 -4.35 5.57
C ALA A 52 5.23 -3.33 6.14
N GLU A 53 5.12 -3.25 7.47
CA GLU A 53 4.31 -2.24 8.18
C GLU A 53 4.72 -0.82 7.78
N ILE A 54 6.03 -0.49 7.85
CA ILE A 54 6.55 0.84 7.52
C ILE A 54 6.25 1.20 6.06
N LYS A 55 6.42 0.26 5.12
CA LYS A 55 6.09 0.47 3.70
C LYS A 55 4.63 0.83 3.50
N TYR A 56 3.71 0.08 4.12
CA TYR A 56 2.27 0.34 4.05
C TYR A 56 1.91 1.72 4.59
N PHE A 57 2.35 2.05 5.82
CA PHE A 57 2.02 3.34 6.45
C PHE A 57 2.67 4.55 5.76
N TYR A 58 3.86 4.38 5.17
CA TYR A 58 4.51 5.44 4.40
C TYR A 58 3.63 5.93 3.24
N LEU A 59 2.91 5.04 2.57
CA LEU A 59 2.09 5.40 1.41
C LEU A 59 0.90 6.30 1.77
N PHE A 60 0.41 6.28 3.02
CA PHE A 60 -0.61 7.23 3.48
C PHE A 60 -0.08 8.67 3.50
N LYS A 61 1.22 8.87 3.74
CA LYS A 61 1.87 10.18 3.63
C LYS A 61 1.81 10.69 2.20
N GLU A 62 2.08 9.82 1.22
CA GLU A 62 2.02 10.17 -0.20
C GLU A 62 0.58 10.40 -0.68
N ALA A 63 -0.37 9.57 -0.23
CA ALA A 63 -1.79 9.74 -0.54
C ALA A 63 -2.32 11.08 0.00
N ARG A 64 -1.92 11.48 1.22
CA ARG A 64 -2.27 12.78 1.80
C ARG A 64 -1.71 13.95 1.01
N LYS A 65 -0.45 13.89 0.57
CA LYS A 65 0.16 14.94 -0.29
C LYS A 65 -0.60 15.14 -1.60
N ARG A 66 -1.26 14.09 -2.09
CA ARG A 66 -1.99 14.06 -3.37
C ARG A 66 -3.48 14.40 -3.23
N ASP A 67 -3.97 14.56 -2.00
CA ASP A 67 -5.38 14.73 -1.66
C ASP A 67 -6.26 13.57 -2.18
N ILE A 68 -5.74 12.33 -2.10
CA ILE A 68 -6.53 11.15 -2.44
C ILE A 68 -7.51 10.89 -1.30
N LYS A 69 -8.80 10.98 -1.60
CA LYS A 69 -9.87 10.64 -0.64
C LYS A 69 -9.97 9.13 -0.52
N GLY A 70 -10.07 8.64 0.72
CA GLY A 70 -10.46 7.25 0.96
C GLY A 70 -11.89 7.02 0.47
N ASP A 71 -12.18 5.80 0.03
CA ASP A 71 -13.55 5.42 -0.32
C ASP A 71 -14.40 5.38 0.95
N THR A 72 -15.08 6.50 1.25
CA THR A 72 -16.00 6.65 2.38
C THR A 72 -17.40 6.11 2.09
N THR A 73 -17.63 5.62 0.87
CA THR A 73 -18.91 5.06 0.44
C THR A 73 -19.00 3.60 0.89
N ARG A 74 -19.44 3.39 2.13
CA ARG A 74 -19.97 2.11 2.61
C ARG A 74 -21.48 2.19 2.69
#